data_AF-A0A2L2XCU4-F1
#
_entry.id   AF-A0A2L2XCU4-F1
#
_cell.length_a   1.000
_cell.length_b   1.000
_cell.length_c   1.000
_cell.angle_alpha   90.00
_cell.angle_beta   90.00
_cell.angle_gamma   90.00
#
_symmetry.space_group_name_H-M   'P 1'
#
loop_
_entity.id
_entity.type
_entity.pdbx_description
1 polymer ?
#
loop_
_entity_poly.entity_id
_entity_poly.type
_entity_poly.pdbx_seq_one_letter_code
_entity_poly.pdbx_strand_id
1 'polypeptide(L)'
;MIITDFKERVVFDWHTYPVIALGLAYNALSIGDVTVSESIWGIIGALLFFEIAARLGYLFAPTRAFGEGDTIIAMGFGAFFGWKILIYITIASILLQAA
;
A
#
# COMPACT_ATOMS: atom_id res chain seq x y z
N MET A 1 -19.13 -7.01 -10.63
CA MET A 1 -18.38 -5.74 -10.69
C MET A 1 -17.07 -6.00 -11.43
N ILE A 2 -17.15 -6.22 -12.75
CA ILE A 2 -16.00 -6.69 -13.57
C ILE A 2 -15.89 -5.89 -14.89
N ILE A 3 -16.88 -5.05 -15.23
CA ILE A 3 -16.95 -4.38 -16.54
C ILE A 3 -16.37 -2.95 -16.50
N THR A 4 -16.30 -2.31 -15.33
CA THR A 4 -15.73 -0.95 -15.22
C THR A 4 -14.20 -0.95 -15.24
N ASP A 5 -13.56 -2.07 -14.89
CA ASP A 5 -12.11 -2.14 -14.65
C ASP A 5 -11.27 -2.38 -15.92
N PHE A 6 -11.91 -2.70 -17.06
CA PHE A 6 -11.20 -3.05 -18.30
C PHE A 6 -11.04 -1.88 -19.29
N LYS A 7 -11.77 -0.77 -19.10
CA LYS A 7 -11.83 0.34 -20.06
C LYS A 7 -10.98 1.56 -19.68
N GLU A 8 -10.47 1.64 -18.45
CA GLU A 8 -9.69 2.78 -17.97
C GLU A 8 -8.28 2.38 -17.55
N ARG A 9 -7.50 1.85 -18.49
CA ARG A 9 -6.06 1.67 -18.32
C ARG A 9 -5.29 3.02 -18.38
N VAL A 10 -5.82 4.09 -17.76
CA VAL A 10 -5.22 5.44 -17.89
C VAL A 10 -5.22 6.30 -16.61
N VAL A 11 -6.01 6.04 -15.54
CA VAL A 11 -6.18 7.06 -14.48
C VAL A 11 -5.96 6.62 -13.02
N PHE A 12 -5.61 5.37 -12.73
CA PHE A 12 -5.37 4.95 -11.33
C PHE A 12 -3.91 4.99 -10.85
N ASP A 13 -2.96 5.23 -11.75
CA ASP A 13 -1.55 5.37 -11.36
C ASP A 13 -1.21 6.82 -11.00
N TRP A 14 -1.71 7.80 -11.77
CA TRP A 14 -1.30 9.20 -11.64
C TRP A 14 -1.76 9.89 -10.34
N HIS A 15 -2.86 9.45 -9.74
CA HIS A 15 -3.37 10.03 -8.49
C HIS A 15 -2.79 9.38 -7.24
N THR A 16 -2.27 8.16 -7.37
CA THR A 16 -1.78 7.37 -6.25
C THR A 16 -0.29 7.61 -5.98
N TYR A 17 0.50 7.93 -7.01
CA TYR A 17 1.87 8.46 -6.82
C TYR A 17 1.95 9.77 -6.00
N PRO A 18 1.03 10.74 -6.18
CA PRO A 18 0.89 11.89 -5.30
C PRO A 18 0.77 11.53 -3.83
N VAL A 19 0.10 10.44 -3.47
CA VAL A 19 -0.06 10.04 -2.06
C VAL A 19 1.30 9.66 -1.46
N ILE A 20 2.11 8.91 -2.20
CA ILE A 20 3.48 8.56 -1.77
C ILE A 20 4.35 9.82 -1.70
N ALA A 21 4.27 10.69 -2.71
CA ALA A 21 5.03 11.93 -2.77
C ALA A 21 4.64 12.90 -1.63
N LEU A 22 3.34 13.01 -1.31
CA LEU A 22 2.82 13.81 -0.21
C LEU A 22 3.23 13.23 1.14
N GLY A 23 3.22 11.90 1.30
CA GLY A 23 3.67 11.25 2.54
C GLY A 23 5.16 11.47 2.81
N LEU A 24 5.98 11.43 1.76
CA LEU A 24 7.39 11.78 1.85
C LEU A 24 7.59 13.28 2.13
N ALA A 25 6.86 14.16 1.44
CA ALA A 25 6.94 15.61 1.67
C ALA A 25 6.50 16.00 3.10
N TYR A 26 5.44 15.36 3.61
CA TYR A 26 4.90 15.56 4.96
C TYR A 26 5.95 15.24 6.04
N ASN A 27 6.63 14.10 5.91
CA ASN A 27 7.70 13.71 6.82
C ASN A 27 9.01 14.47 6.57
N ALA A 28 9.31 14.87 5.33
CA ALA A 28 10.48 15.70 5.00
C ALA A 28 10.37 17.12 5.58
N LEU A 29 9.15 17.68 5.66
CA LEU A 29 8.88 18.95 6.32
C LEU A 29 8.82 18.83 7.86
N SER A 30 9.11 17.65 8.41
CA SER A 30 9.05 17.35 9.85
C SER A 30 7.67 17.65 10.47
N ILE A 31 6.61 17.56 9.67
CA ILE A 31 5.22 17.72 10.14
C ILE A 31 4.75 16.42 10.79
N GLY A 32 5.21 15.27 10.28
CA GLY A 32 4.94 13.96 10.86
C GLY A 32 5.96 13.55 11.91
N ASP A 33 5.54 12.62 12.78
CA ASP A 33 6.37 12.04 13.83
C ASP A 33 7.36 10.97 13.33
N VAL A 34 7.37 10.68 12.02
CA VAL A 34 8.14 9.60 11.40
C VAL A 34 9.34 10.18 10.66
N THR A 35 10.51 9.58 10.84
CA THR A 35 11.72 10.01 10.12
C THR A 35 11.62 9.67 8.64
N VAL A 36 12.24 10.48 7.77
CA VAL A 36 12.24 10.24 6.31
C VAL A 36 12.79 8.85 5.97
N SER A 37 13.78 8.36 6.73
CA SER A 37 14.29 7.00 6.58
C SER A 37 13.23 5.93 6.89
N GLU A 38 12.45 6.11 7.95
CA GLU A 38 11.34 5.20 8.30
C GLU A 38 10.20 5.24 7.28
N SER A 39 9.93 6.39 6.67
CA SER A 39 8.98 6.51 5.56
C SER A 39 9.44 5.72 4.33
N ILE A 40 10.72 5.79 3.97
CA ILE A 40 11.28 5.01 2.86
C ILE A 40 11.21 3.52 3.15
N TRP A 41 11.58 3.10 4.36
CA TRP A 41 11.42 1.71 4.79
C TRP A 41 9.96 1.28 4.84
N GLY A 42 9.03 2.19 5.16
CA GLY A 42 7.60 1.95 5.09
C GLY A 42 7.10 1.69 3.68
N ILE A 43 7.55 2.50 2.69
CA ILE A 43 7.21 2.31 1.27
C ILE A 43 7.73 0.95 0.78
N ILE A 44 9.02 0.66 1.02
CA ILE A 44 9.65 -0.60 0.59
C ILE A 44 8.98 -1.78 1.29
N GLY A 45 8.75 -1.67 2.60
CA GLY A 45 8.08 -2.70 3.39
C GLY A 45 6.67 -2.98 2.91
N ALA A 46 5.90 -1.95 2.57
CA ALA A 46 4.56 -2.09 2.00
C ALA A 46 4.59 -2.81 0.66
N LEU A 47 5.46 -2.38 -0.26
CA LEU A 47 5.61 -3.01 -1.57
C LEU A 47 5.94 -4.48 -1.42
N LEU A 48 6.93 -4.80 -0.60
CA LEU A 48 7.45 -6.15 -0.45
C LEU A 48 6.43 -7.07 0.24
N PHE A 49 5.74 -6.56 1.27
CA PHE A 49 4.69 -7.30 1.97
C PHE A 49 3.49 -7.60 1.06
N PHE A 50 2.96 -6.58 0.37
CA PHE A 50 1.78 -6.76 -0.48
C PHE A 50 2.09 -7.53 -1.77
N GLU A 51 3.29 -7.42 -2.34
CA GLU A 51 3.71 -8.23 -3.48
C GLU A 51 3.87 -9.71 -3.10
N ILE A 52 4.42 -10.00 -1.91
CA ILE A 52 4.47 -11.37 -1.39
C ILE A 52 3.05 -11.90 -1.12
N ALA A 53 2.20 -11.12 -0.47
CA ALA A 53 0.80 -11.50 -0.20
C ALA A 53 0.01 -11.74 -1.50
N ALA A 54 0.19 -10.87 -2.50
CA ALA A 54 -0.40 -11.01 -3.82
C ALA A 54 0.06 -12.30 -4.52
N ARG A 55 1.36 -12.63 -4.41
CA ARG A 55 1.92 -13.87 -4.98
C ARG A 55 1.50 -15.12 -4.24
N LEU A 56 1.36 -15.05 -2.91
CA LEU A 56 0.80 -16.13 -2.10
C LEU A 56 -0.66 -16.44 -2.50
N GLY A 57 -1.38 -15.46 -3.03
CA GLY A 57 -2.69 -15.66 -3.66
C GLY A 57 -2.70 -16.75 -4.73
N TYR A 58 -1.65 -16.84 -5.55
CA TYR A 58 -1.56 -17.84 -6.63
C TYR A 58 -1.50 -19.28 -6.13
N LEU A 59 -1.13 -19.51 -4.86
CA LEU A 59 -1.12 -20.85 -4.26
C LEU A 59 -2.54 -21.35 -3.95
N PHE A 60 -3.50 -20.44 -3.72
CA PHE A 60 -4.86 -20.80 -3.29
C PHE A 60 -5.93 -20.53 -4.36
N ALA A 61 -5.67 -19.61 -5.29
CA ALA A 61 -6.53 -19.32 -6.44
C ALA A 61 -5.67 -19.03 -7.67
N PRO A 62 -6.09 -19.34 -8.91
CA PRO A 62 -5.35 -19.00 -10.13
C PRO A 62 -5.37 -17.49 -10.46
N THR A 63 -5.69 -16.65 -9.49
CA THR A 63 -5.85 -15.20 -9.62
C THR A 63 -5.04 -14.49 -8.54
N ARG A 64 -4.55 -13.29 -8.85
CA ARG A 64 -3.82 -12.45 -7.89
C ARG A 64 -4.71 -12.12 -6.68
N ALA A 65 -4.21 -12.34 -5.46
CA ALA A 65 -5.00 -12.10 -4.24
C ALA A 65 -5.24 -10.62 -3.92
N PHE A 66 -4.32 -9.74 -4.32
CA PHE A 66 -4.39 -8.30 -4.09
C PHE A 66 -4.24 -7.51 -5.40
N GLY A 67 -4.95 -6.39 -5.54
CA GLY A 67 -4.89 -5.49 -6.70
C GLY A 67 -3.58 -4.69 -6.76
N GLU A 68 -3.19 -4.20 -7.95
CA GLU A 68 -2.00 -3.35 -8.10
C GLU A 68 -2.21 -2.01 -7.39
N GLY A 69 -3.42 -1.45 -7.50
CA GLY A 69 -3.83 -0.25 -6.76
C GLY A 69 -3.71 -0.42 -5.25
N ASP A 70 -4.10 -1.58 -4.70
CA ASP A 70 -4.01 -1.84 -3.25
C ASP A 70 -2.57 -1.78 -2.73
N THR A 71 -1.62 -2.26 -3.55
CA THR A 71 -0.19 -2.22 -3.24
C THR A 71 0.32 -0.78 -3.20
N ILE A 72 -0.12 0.07 -4.14
CA ILE A 72 0.32 1.47 -4.22
C ILE A 72 -0.29 2.31 -3.09
N ILE A 73 -1.55 2.06 -2.74
CA ILE A 73 -2.19 2.69 -1.59
C ILE A 73 -1.45 2.30 -0.29
N ALA A 74 -1.10 1.02 -0.13
CA ALA A 74 -0.31 0.56 1.01
C ALA A 74 1.07 1.24 1.06
N MET A 75 1.74 1.42 -0.08
CA MET A 75 2.97 2.21 -0.15
C MET A 75 2.77 3.65 0.31
N GLY A 76 1.65 4.28 -0.05
CA GLY A 76 1.27 5.61 0.43
C GLY A 76 1.15 5.65 1.95
N PHE A 77 0.42 4.70 2.55
CA PHE A 77 0.33 4.57 4.00
C PHE A 77 1.70 4.31 4.65
N GLY A 78 2.55 3.51 4.01
CA GLY A 78 3.93 3.28 4.45
C GLY A 78 4.77 4.56 4.43
N ALA A 79 4.55 5.45 3.46
CA ALA A 79 5.22 6.75 3.38
C ALA A 79 4.82 7.68 4.54
N PHE A 80 3.54 7.69 4.92
CA PHE A 80 3.02 8.56 5.99
C PHE A 80 3.36 8.03 7.39
N PHE A 81 3.08 6.75 7.65
CA PHE A 81 3.08 6.17 8.99
C PHE A 81 4.29 5.28 9.29
N GLY A 82 5.14 5.02 8.28
CA GLY A 82 6.28 4.11 8.40
C GLY A 82 5.87 2.63 8.48
N TRP A 83 6.89 1.77 8.52
CA TRP A 83 6.72 0.32 8.41
C TRP A 83 6.03 -0.35 9.60
N LYS A 84 6.20 0.17 10.83
CA LYS A 84 5.63 -0.44 12.05
C LYS A 84 4.11 -0.36 12.05
N ILE A 85 3.57 0.85 11.88
CA ILE A 85 2.12 1.09 11.88
C ILE A 85 1.46 0.39 10.71
N LEU A 86 2.12 0.33 9.55
CA LEU A 86 1.62 -0.39 8.39
C LEU A 86 1.32 -1.86 8.70
N ILE A 87 2.28 -2.59 9.30
CA ILE A 87 2.08 -3.99 9.67
C ILE A 87 0.92 -4.14 10.68
N TYR A 88 0.84 -3.27 11.68
CA TYR A 88 -0.25 -3.30 12.66
C TYR A 88 -1.62 -3.11 12.01
N ILE A 89 -1.76 -2.11 11.12
CA ILE A 89 -3.02 -1.84 10.43
C ILE A 89 -3.41 -3.01 9.55
N THR A 90 -2.47 -3.61 8.81
CA THR A 90 -2.78 -4.74 7.93
C THR A 90 -3.23 -5.98 8.71
N ILE A 91 -2.57 -6.29 9.83
CA ILE A 91 -3.00 -7.40 10.70
C ILE A 91 -4.37 -7.10 11.31
N ALA A 92 -4.57 -5.88 11.81
CA ALA A 92 -5.85 -5.45 12.38
C ALA A 92 -6.99 -5.52 11.36
N SER A 93 -6.75 -5.15 10.10
CA SER A 93 -7.76 -5.24 9.04
C SER A 93 -8.16 -6.68 8.73
N ILE A 94 -7.19 -7.61 8.72
CA ILE A 94 -7.48 -9.04 8.50
C ILE A 94 -8.31 -9.59 9.66
N LEU A 95 -7.93 -9.24 10.90
CA LEU A 95 -8.67 -9.67 12.10
C LEU A 95 -10.08 -9.10 12.13
N LEU A 96 -10.27 -7.82 11.78
CA LEU A 96 -11.58 -7.18 11.71
C LEU A 96 -12.48 -7.84 10.66
N GLN A 97 -11.92 -8.22 9.51
CA GLN A 97 -12.68 -8.90 8.46
C GLN A 97 -13.03 -10.36 8.83
N ALA A 98 -12.24 -10.98 9.71
CA ALA A 98 -12.47 -12.34 10.18
C ALA A 98 -13.42 -12.44 11.40
N ALA A 99 -13.73 -11.32 12.04
CA ALA A 99 -14.65 -11.21 13.18
C ALA A 99 -16.10 -10.96 12.73
#